data_AF-A0A836C8Y9-F1
#
_entry.id   AF-A0A836C8Y9-F1
#
_cell.length_a   1.000
_cell.length_b   1.000
_cell.length_c   1.000
_cell.angle_alpha   90.00
_cell.angle_beta   90.00
_cell.angle_gamma   90.00
#
_symmetry.space_group_name_H-M   'P 1'
#
loop_
_entity.id
_entity.type
_entity.pdbx_description
1 polymer ?
#
loop_
_entity_poly.entity_id
_entity_poly.type
_entity_poly.pdbx_seq_one_letter_code
_entity_poly.pdbx_strand_id
1 'polypeptide(L)'
;MWAYDVGNGCNTDFGCGWGNKELQSYRAANAFLEGGQLVLEAVSEYPVLADGSSFSSGRVHSIAPATVLYGLVEAKITIGSGVGPWGSFFLLPEENVYGDWPGSGEIDVVQMVSTGVPALIALLKY
;
A
#
# COMPACT_ATOMS: atom_id res chain seq x y z
N MET A 1 1.24 9.93 12.88
CA MET A 1 1.91 10.56 11.72
C MET A 1 2.24 9.45 10.73
N TRP A 2 2.27 9.73 9.43
CA TRP A 2 2.48 8.72 8.39
C TRP A 2 3.89 8.86 7.83
N ALA A 3 4.54 7.74 7.53
CA ALA A 3 5.78 7.68 6.77
C ALA A 3 5.48 7.10 5.37
N TYR A 4 6.38 7.37 4.44
CA TYR A 4 6.24 6.97 3.04
C TYR A 4 7.26 5.89 2.72
N ASP A 5 6.80 4.81 2.11
CA ASP A 5 7.71 3.87 1.47
C ASP A 5 8.10 4.42 0.10
N VAL A 6 9.36 4.27 -0.27
CA VAL A 6 9.91 4.82 -1.52
C VAL A 6 10.73 3.78 -2.27
N GLY A 7 10.62 3.79 -3.60
CA GLY A 7 11.33 2.90 -4.49
C GLY A 7 10.53 1.65 -4.89
N ASN A 8 11.20 0.79 -5.65
CA ASN A 8 10.66 -0.45 -6.23
C ASN A 8 10.97 -1.71 -5.41
N GLY A 9 11.37 -1.55 -4.13
CA GLY A 9 11.61 -2.66 -3.20
C GLY A 9 12.98 -3.33 -3.31
N CYS A 10 13.82 -2.96 -4.29
CA CYS A 10 15.14 -3.59 -4.49
C CYS A 10 16.10 -3.47 -3.29
N ASN A 11 15.86 -2.52 -2.39
CA ASN A 11 16.64 -2.27 -1.17
C ASN A 11 16.05 -2.97 0.08
N THR A 12 15.07 -3.86 -0.10
CA THR A 12 14.42 -4.61 0.98
C THR A 12 14.78 -6.08 0.90
N ASP A 13 14.54 -6.83 1.97
CA ASP A 13 14.77 -8.28 2.02
C ASP A 13 13.85 -9.06 1.06
N PHE A 14 12.78 -8.42 0.56
CA PHE A 14 11.89 -8.99 -0.46
C PHE A 14 12.45 -8.89 -1.89
N GLY A 15 13.50 -8.10 -2.10
CA GLY A 15 14.03 -7.79 -3.42
C GLY A 15 13.10 -6.91 -4.27
N CYS A 16 13.50 -6.69 -5.52
CA CYS A 16 12.75 -5.84 -6.46
C CYS A 16 11.32 -6.34 -6.68
N GLY A 17 10.38 -5.41 -6.81
CA GLY A 17 8.95 -5.71 -6.98
C GLY A 17 8.27 -6.15 -5.67
N TRP A 18 8.82 -5.74 -4.52
CA TRP A 18 8.22 -5.92 -3.18
C TRP A 18 7.79 -7.37 -2.88
N GLY A 19 8.55 -8.36 -3.38
CA GLY A 19 8.25 -9.79 -3.23
C GLY A 19 7.14 -10.32 -4.14
N ASN A 20 6.39 -9.44 -4.81
CA ASN A 20 5.18 -9.77 -5.57
C ASN A 20 5.29 -9.46 -7.08
N LYS A 21 6.49 -9.14 -7.57
CA LYS A 21 6.72 -8.69 -8.97
C LYS A 21 5.91 -7.43 -9.31
N GLU A 22 5.73 -6.57 -8.32
CA GLU A 22 5.10 -5.26 -8.47
C GLU A 22 5.87 -4.40 -9.49
N LEU A 23 5.14 -3.67 -10.34
CA LEU A 23 5.70 -2.92 -11.47
C LEU A 23 6.00 -1.44 -11.15
N GLN A 24 5.51 -0.97 -10.01
CA GLN A 24 5.57 0.42 -9.61
C GLN A 24 6.76 0.73 -8.71
N SER A 25 7.22 1.96 -8.79
CA SER A 25 8.09 2.57 -7.78
C SER A 25 7.26 3.46 -6.86
N TYR A 26 7.31 3.24 -5.55
CA TYR A 26 6.59 4.10 -4.61
C TYR A 26 7.28 5.45 -4.46
N ARG A 27 6.50 6.54 -4.39
CA ARG A 27 7.02 7.91 -4.23
C ARG A 27 6.12 8.69 -3.27
N ALA A 28 6.73 9.51 -2.41
CA ALA A 28 5.98 10.39 -1.52
C ALA A 28 5.08 11.40 -2.27
N ALA A 29 5.48 11.79 -3.49
CA ALA A 29 4.70 12.70 -4.34
C ALA A 29 3.34 12.12 -4.77
N ASN A 30 3.19 10.79 -4.76
CA ASN A 30 1.96 10.08 -5.13
C ASN A 30 1.02 9.88 -3.93
N ALA A 31 1.32 10.47 -2.77
CA ALA A 31 0.53 10.30 -1.55
C ALA A 31 0.28 11.67 -0.90
N PHE A 32 -0.91 12.22 -1.10
CA PHE A 32 -1.26 13.58 -0.72
C PHE A 32 -2.68 13.69 -0.16
N LEU A 33 -2.96 14.81 0.52
CA LEU A 33 -4.30 15.13 1.01
C LEU A 33 -5.02 16.00 -0.01
N GLU A 34 -6.20 15.59 -0.43
CA GLU A 34 -7.09 16.35 -1.30
C GLU A 34 -8.53 16.19 -0.82
N GLY A 35 -9.27 17.29 -0.69
CA GLY A 35 -10.69 17.24 -0.29
C GLY A 35 -10.95 16.60 1.08
N GLY A 36 -9.96 16.61 1.99
CA GLY A 36 -10.04 15.95 3.30
C GLY A 36 -9.85 14.42 3.26
N GLN A 37 -9.41 13.88 2.12
CA GLN A 37 -9.12 12.47 1.93
C GLN A 37 -7.63 12.26 1.66
N LEU A 38 -7.10 11.12 2.09
CA LEU A 38 -5.81 10.65 1.62
C LEU A 38 -5.98 10.06 0.22
N VAL A 39 -5.21 10.56 -0.73
CA VAL A 39 -5.13 10.07 -2.09
C VAL A 39 -3.79 9.36 -2.26
N LEU A 40 -3.85 8.09 -2.68
CA LEU A 40 -2.70 7.34 -3.17
C LEU A 40 -2.88 7.17 -4.67
N GLU A 41 -2.11 7.93 -5.45
CA GLU A 41 -2.28 8.03 -6.89
C GLU A 41 -1.30 7.10 -7.62
N ALA A 42 -1.84 6.13 -8.36
CA ALA A 42 -1.05 5.33 -9.29
C ALA A 42 -0.96 6.04 -10.65
N VAL A 43 0.25 6.22 -11.16
CA VAL A 43 0.51 6.96 -12.40
C VAL A 43 1.29 6.07 -13.37
N SER A 44 0.87 6.05 -14.64
CA SER A 44 1.67 5.49 -15.72
C SER A 44 2.75 6.51 -16.10
N GLU A 45 4.01 6.14 -15.92
CA GLU A 45 5.15 7.04 -16.13
C GLU A 45 5.63 6.96 -17.58
N TYR A 46 5.82 8.13 -18.21
CA TYR A 46 6.44 8.24 -19.53
C TYR A 46 7.32 9.50 -19.61
N PRO A 47 8.64 9.36 -19.83
CA PRO A 47 9.39 8.10 -19.98
C PRO A 47 9.40 7.27 -18.68
N VAL A 48 9.86 6.02 -18.76
CA VAL A 48 10.04 5.17 -17.57
C VAL A 48 10.94 5.87 -16.52
N LEU A 49 10.72 5.55 -15.25
CA LEU A 49 11.51 6.10 -14.16
C LEU A 49 12.98 5.66 -14.24
N ALA A 50 13.86 6.38 -13.53
CA ALA A 50 15.29 6.09 -13.50
C ALA A 50 15.62 4.69 -12.95
N ASP A 51 14.74 4.11 -12.14
CA ASP A 51 14.85 2.74 -11.63
C ASP A 51 14.25 1.67 -12.57
N GLY A 52 13.81 2.08 -13.76
CA GLY A 52 13.22 1.22 -14.80
C GLY A 52 11.71 0.98 -14.64
N SER A 53 11.08 1.49 -13.60
CA SER A 53 9.64 1.28 -13.36
C SER A 53 8.79 2.07 -14.36
N SER A 54 7.76 1.42 -14.93
CA SER A 54 6.80 2.05 -15.84
C SER A 54 5.61 2.70 -15.12
N PHE A 55 5.52 2.52 -13.81
CA PHE A 55 4.47 3.09 -12.97
C PHE A 55 5.07 3.70 -11.70
N SER A 56 4.40 4.71 -11.16
CA SER A 56 4.59 5.18 -9.79
C SER A 56 3.31 5.05 -8.98
N SER A 57 3.42 4.95 -7.65
CA SER A 57 2.27 4.90 -6.75
C SER A 57 2.60 5.45 -5.37
N GLY A 58 1.58 5.63 -4.53
CA GLY A 58 1.73 5.97 -3.12
C GLY A 58 1.65 4.74 -2.23
N ARG A 59 2.61 4.58 -1.32
CA ARG A 59 2.53 3.63 -0.19
C ARG A 59 2.97 4.33 1.07
N VAL A 60 2.22 4.08 2.13
CA VAL A 60 2.37 4.79 3.39
C VAL A 60 2.09 3.82 4.53
N HIS A 61 2.80 4.02 5.63
CA HIS A 61 2.62 3.26 6.85
C HIS A 61 2.58 4.19 8.05
N SER A 62 1.99 3.70 9.13
CA SER A 62 1.89 4.44 10.38
C SER A 62 3.23 4.47 11.11
N ILE A 63 3.64 5.64 11.60
CA ILE A 63 4.79 5.74 12.52
C ILE A 63 4.27 5.45 13.94
N ALA A 64 4.98 4.59 14.68
CA ALA A 64 4.69 4.32 16.09
C ALA A 64 4.52 5.62 16.90
N PRO A 65 3.55 5.72 17.83
CA PRO A 65 2.82 4.62 18.50
C PRO A 65 1.43 4.30 17.93
N ALA A 66 1.24 4.32 16.61
CA ALA A 66 -0.04 3.98 15.98
C ALA A 66 -0.29 2.45 15.87
N THR A 67 -0.17 1.72 16.98
CA THR A 67 -0.46 0.27 17.06
C THR A 67 -1.81 0.05 17.72
N VAL A 68 -2.57 -0.92 17.21
CA VAL A 68 -3.84 -1.37 17.81
C VAL A 68 -3.68 -2.84 18.18
N LEU A 69 -3.69 -3.14 19.49
CA LEU A 69 -3.81 -4.51 19.98
C LEU A 69 -5.27 -4.78 20.34
N TYR A 70 -5.91 -5.60 19.50
CA TYR A 70 -7.34 -5.89 19.56
C TYR A 70 -8.23 -4.66 19.28
N GLY A 71 -9.50 -4.91 19.00
CA GLY A 71 -10.48 -3.87 18.71
C GLY A 71 -10.68 -3.65 17.22
N LEU A 72 -11.25 -2.50 16.88
CA LEU A 72 -11.82 -2.22 15.58
C LEU A 72 -10.96 -1.25 14.78
N VAL A 73 -10.57 -1.65 13.57
CA VAL A 73 -9.93 -0.80 12.58
C VAL A 73 -10.90 -0.59 11.42
N GLU A 74 -11.32 0.65 11.20
CA GLU A 74 -12.23 1.03 10.11
C GLU A 74 -11.56 2.02 9.16
N ALA A 75 -11.74 1.77 7.86
CA ALA A 75 -11.35 2.68 6.80
C ALA A 75 -12.46 2.76 5.76
N LYS A 76 -12.69 3.96 5.21
CA LYS A 76 -13.56 4.18 4.07
C LYS A 76 -12.70 4.39 2.84
N ILE A 77 -12.65 3.39 1.96
CA ILE A 77 -11.73 3.34 0.83
C ILE A 77 -12.52 3.24 -0.47
N THR A 78 -12.18 4.09 -1.42
CA THR A 78 -12.59 3.96 -2.82
C THR A 78 -11.37 3.52 -3.63
N ILE A 79 -11.50 2.41 -4.35
CA ILE A 79 -10.45 1.96 -5.26
C ILE A 79 -10.76 2.51 -6.65
N GLY A 80 -9.79 3.20 -7.24
CA GLY A 80 -9.90 3.84 -8.54
C GLY A 80 -10.24 2.86 -9.67
N SER A 81 -10.82 3.40 -10.73
CA SER A 81 -11.06 2.65 -11.98
C SER A 81 -9.76 2.47 -12.76
N GLY A 82 -9.61 1.30 -13.38
CA GLY A 82 -8.48 0.97 -14.25
C GLY A 82 -8.31 -0.54 -14.26
N VAL A 83 -7.67 -1.10 -15.29
CA VAL A 83 -7.32 -2.51 -15.28
C VAL A 83 -5.90 -2.64 -14.73
N GLY A 84 -5.74 -3.35 -13.61
CA GLY A 84 -4.41 -3.65 -13.05
C GLY A 84 -4.08 -3.06 -11.67
N PRO A 85 -4.50 -1.82 -11.30
CA PRO A 85 -4.20 -1.29 -9.98
C PRO A 85 -4.66 -2.23 -8.86
N TRP A 86 -3.73 -2.58 -7.96
CA TRP A 86 -3.99 -3.42 -6.80
C TRP A 86 -4.02 -2.53 -5.55
N GLY A 87 -5.24 -2.17 -5.13
CA GLY A 87 -5.44 -1.39 -3.90
C GLY A 87 -5.43 -2.31 -2.68
N SER A 88 -4.65 -1.96 -1.66
CA SER A 88 -4.57 -2.70 -0.41
C SER A 88 -4.65 -1.80 0.83
N PHE A 89 -5.23 -2.34 1.89
CA PHE A 89 -5.16 -1.83 3.25
C PHE A 89 -4.98 -3.02 4.18
N PHE A 90 -3.84 -3.07 4.84
CA PHE A 90 -3.41 -4.22 5.63
C PHE A 90 -2.66 -3.75 6.88
N LEU A 91 -2.50 -4.65 7.83
CA LEU A 91 -1.82 -4.42 9.10
C LEU A 91 -0.64 -5.38 9.21
N LEU A 92 0.50 -4.84 9.66
CA LEU A 92 1.70 -5.58 10.02
C LEU A 92 1.89 -5.50 11.55
N PRO A 93 2.57 -6.49 12.17
CA PRO A 93 2.87 -6.45 13.59
C PRO A 93 3.81 -5.28 13.91
N GLU A 94 3.66 -4.71 15.12
CA GLU A 94 4.62 -3.72 15.63
C GLU A 94 6.00 -4.35 15.88
N GLU A 95 6.02 -5.61 16.33
CA GLU A 95 7.24 -6.36 16.62
C GLU A 95 7.23 -7.72 15.91
N ASN A 96 8.38 -8.11 15.32
CA ASN A 96 8.55 -9.40 14.67
C ASN A 96 8.88 -10.53 15.68
N VAL A 97 8.01 -10.75 16.68
CA VAL A 97 8.23 -11.69 17.80
C VAL A 97 8.40 -13.15 17.34
N TYR A 98 7.79 -13.53 16.22
CA TYR A 98 7.80 -14.88 15.67
C TYR A 98 8.69 -15.03 14.43
N GLY A 99 9.62 -14.10 14.24
CA GLY A 99 10.52 -14.02 13.10
C GLY A 99 10.04 -13.07 12.00
N ASP A 100 10.86 -12.93 10.95
CA ASP A 100 10.55 -12.07 9.81
C ASP A 100 9.28 -12.53 9.07
N TRP A 101 8.77 -11.67 8.18
CA TRP A 101 7.60 -12.01 7.39
C TRP A 101 7.79 -13.35 6.66
N PRO A 102 6.80 -14.26 6.70
CA PRO A 102 5.43 -14.08 7.23
C PRO A 102 5.25 -14.53 8.69
N GLY A 103 6.31 -14.91 9.41
CA GLY A 103 6.24 -15.57 10.72
C GLY A 103 5.48 -14.77 11.79
N SER A 104 5.61 -13.45 11.79
CA SER A 104 4.94 -12.56 12.76
C SER A 104 3.54 -12.08 12.32
N GLY A 105 3.09 -12.48 11.13
CA GLY A 105 1.72 -12.27 10.66
C GLY A 105 1.50 -11.03 9.79
N GLU A 106 0.34 -11.04 9.13
CA GLU A 106 -0.20 -9.97 8.29
C GLU A 106 -1.72 -10.09 8.33
N ILE A 107 -2.42 -8.96 8.45
CA ILE A 107 -3.88 -8.92 8.38
C ILE A 107 -4.28 -8.03 7.21
N ASP A 108 -4.76 -8.67 6.15
CA ASP A 108 -5.33 -7.99 4.99
C ASP A 108 -6.78 -7.58 5.25
N VAL A 109 -7.02 -6.30 5.51
CA VAL A 109 -8.38 -5.77 5.68
C VAL A 109 -9.06 -5.62 4.33
N VAL A 110 -8.32 -5.14 3.32
CA VAL A 110 -8.78 -5.02 1.94
C VAL A 110 -7.63 -5.32 0.99
N GLN A 111 -7.89 -6.18 0.00
CA GLN A 111 -7.06 -6.35 -1.18
C GLN A 111 -7.94 -6.48 -2.41
N MET A 112 -7.73 -5.64 -3.43
CA MET A 112 -8.50 -5.74 -4.66
C MET A 112 -7.70 -5.28 -5.87
N VAL A 113 -7.73 -6.11 -6.90
CA VAL A 113 -7.26 -5.76 -8.24
C VAL A 113 -8.42 -5.14 -9.00
N SER A 114 -8.26 -3.88 -9.43
CA SER A 114 -9.25 -3.18 -10.24
C SER A 114 -9.32 -3.82 -11.63
N THR A 115 -10.53 -4.18 -12.05
CA THR A 115 -10.83 -4.79 -13.36
C THR A 115 -11.45 -3.80 -14.34
N GLY A 116 -11.38 -2.50 -14.03
CA GLY A 116 -11.96 -1.42 -14.84
C GLY A 116 -13.25 -0.80 -14.28
N VAL A 117 -13.78 -1.30 -13.17
CA VAL A 117 -14.96 -0.74 -12.48
C VAL A 117 -14.57 -0.29 -11.07
N PRO A 118 -14.92 0.93 -10.62
CA PRO A 118 -14.68 1.35 -9.25
C PRO A 118 -15.38 0.42 -8.25
N ALA A 119 -14.70 0.10 -7.16
CA ALA A 119 -15.29 -0.58 -6.03
C ALA A 119 -15.21 0.31 -4.79
N LEU A 120 -16.36 0.53 -4.16
CA LEU A 120 -16.42 1.02 -2.79
C LEU A 120 -16.37 -0.21 -1.89
N ILE A 121 -15.27 -0.37 -1.15
CA ILE A 121 -15.18 -1.44 -0.15
C ILE A 121 -15.47 -0.81 1.20
N ALA A 122 -16.54 -1.30 1.84
CA ALA A 122 -16.94 -0.90 3.17
C ALA A 122 -16.92 -2.11 4.11
N LEU A 123 -16.14 -1.94 5.18
CA LEU A 123 -16.20 -2.60 6.48
C LEU A 123 -15.91 -4.10 6.54
N LEU A 124 -14.78 -4.44 7.15
CA LEU A 124 -14.61 -5.71 7.85
C LEU A 124 -14.54 -5.40 9.34
N LYS A 125 -15.51 -5.90 10.11
CA LYS A 125 -15.49 -5.81 11.58
C LYS A 125 -14.75 -7.03 12.10
N TYR A 126 -13.66 -6.81 12.82
CA TYR A 126 -13.05 -7.80 13.71
C TYR A 126 -13.23 -7.36 15.15
#